data_AF-A0A2E6P3G3-F1
#
_entry.id   AF-A0A2E6P3G3-F1
#
_cell.length_a   1.000
_cell.length_b   1.000
_cell.length_c   1.000
_cell.angle_alpha   90.00
_cell.angle_beta   90.00
_cell.angle_gamma   90.00
#
_symmetry.space_group_name_H-M   'P 1'
#
loop_
_entity.id
_entity.type
_entity.pdbx_description
1 polymer ?
#
loop_
_entity_poly.entity_id
_entity_poly.type
_entity_poly.pdbx_seq_one_letter_code
_entity_poly.pdbx_strand_id
1 'polypeptide(L)'
;MSQSIDHLKSALELEDVIREKLNHAMSKAVHDDTKEALRKMIDTKQENIDAIQWLIMAEANKLDIVSEKKEQTNGATQLAKGKCPFSAMELNKMGFNVTDEQLGRK
;
A
#
# COMPACT_ATOMS: atom_id res chain seq x y z
N MET A 1 -8.52 2.44 26.68
CA MET A 1 -7.55 2.35 25.56
C MET A 1 -6.94 0.96 25.59
N SER A 2 -6.67 0.34 24.45
CA SER A 2 -6.01 -0.98 24.40
C SER A 2 -4.56 -0.81 24.88
N GLN A 3 -4.11 -1.66 25.81
CA GLN A 3 -2.71 -1.66 26.28
C GLN A 3 -1.73 -1.82 25.10
N SER A 4 -2.14 -2.55 24.05
CA SER A 4 -1.38 -2.70 22.81
C SER A 4 -1.16 -1.36 22.11
N ILE A 5 -2.21 -0.52 21.98
CA ILE A 5 -2.12 0.80 21.36
C ILE A 5 -1.18 1.71 22.14
N ASP A 6 -1.23 1.66 23.48
CA ASP A 6 -0.36 2.49 24.32
C ASP A 6 1.12 2.09 24.15
N HIS A 7 1.41 0.79 24.10
CA HIS A 7 2.76 0.30 23.81
C HIS A 7 3.23 0.62 22.38
N LEU A 8 2.35 0.52 21.37
CA LEU A 8 2.67 0.89 20.00
C LEU A 8 2.98 2.39 19.85
N LYS A 9 2.25 3.26 20.56
CA LYS A 9 2.58 4.70 20.60
C LYS A 9 3.93 4.96 21.24
N SER A 10 4.25 4.31 22.36
CA SER A 10 5.58 4.42 22.96
C SER A 10 6.68 3.92 22.01
N ALA A 11 6.43 2.84 21.27
CA ALA A 11 7.36 2.34 20.26
C ALA A 11 7.56 3.35 19.11
N LEU A 12 6.48 4.02 18.67
CA LEU A 12 6.54 5.07 17.66
C LEU A 12 7.42 6.25 18.11
N GLU A 13 7.21 6.74 19.34
CA GLU A 13 8.00 7.83 19.92
C GLU A 13 9.50 7.47 20.01
N LEU A 14 9.81 6.23 20.40
CA LEU A 14 11.19 5.75 20.46
C LEU A 14 11.84 5.66 19.08
N GLU A 15 11.13 5.16 18.07
CA GLU A 15 11.65 5.09 16.70
C GLU A 15 11.87 6.49 16.11
N ASP A 16 10.98 7.45 16.37
CA ASP A 16 11.17 8.85 15.99
C ASP A 16 12.46 9.44 16.62
N VAL A 17 12.66 9.23 17.93
CA VAL A 17 13.86 9.69 18.63
C VAL A 17 15.12 9.05 18.04
N ILE A 18 15.10 7.74 17.75
CA ILE A 18 16.24 7.05 17.14
C ILE A 18 16.53 7.64 15.76
N ARG A 19 15.50 7.85 14.92
CA ARG A 19 15.65 8.45 13.58
C ARG A 19 16.29 9.83 13.66
N GLU A 20 15.88 10.68 14.62
CA GLU A 20 16.48 12.00 14.83
C GLU A 20 17.96 11.91 15.23
N LYS A 21 18.31 11.00 16.15
CA LYS A 21 19.70 10.80 16.56
C LYS A 21 20.58 10.31 15.40
N LEU A 22 20.05 9.43 14.55
CA LEU A 22 20.77 8.96 13.36
C LEU A 22 20.96 10.08 12.33
N ASN A 23 19.97 10.94 12.13
CA ASN A 23 20.11 12.13 11.28
C ASN A 23 21.19 13.08 11.81
N HIS A 24 21.23 13.31 13.12
CA HIS A 24 22.28 14.12 13.75
C HIS A 24 23.67 13.48 13.69
N ALA A 25 23.73 12.15 13.77
CA ALA A 25 24.98 11.42 13.55
C ALA A 25 25.43 11.56 12.09
N MET A 26 24.50 11.47 11.13
CA MET A 26 24.79 11.60 9.71
C MET A 26 25.32 12.98 9.35
N SER A 27 24.78 14.05 9.95
CA SER A 27 25.29 15.42 9.74
C SER A 27 26.70 15.65 10.29
N LYS A 28 27.17 14.77 11.18
CA LYS A 28 28.51 14.83 11.80
C LYS A 28 29.47 13.76 11.29
N ALA A 29 28.97 12.80 10.53
CA ALA A 29 29.79 11.70 10.02
C ALA A 29 30.81 12.23 9.01
N VAL A 30 32.06 11.82 9.18
CA VAL A 30 33.17 12.26 8.32
C VAL A 30 33.34 11.32 7.13
N HIS A 31 33.27 10.01 7.37
CA HIS A 31 33.49 8.97 6.37
C HIS A 31 32.23 8.70 5.55
N ASP A 32 32.38 8.57 4.23
CA ASP A 32 31.26 8.38 3.32
C ASP A 32 30.59 7.01 3.47
N ASP A 33 31.36 5.95 3.72
CA ASP A 33 30.81 4.62 4.04
C ASP A 33 29.90 4.66 5.28
N THR A 34 30.28 5.45 6.28
CA THR A 34 29.46 5.65 7.49
C THR A 34 28.20 6.45 7.18
N LYS A 35 28.28 7.47 6.33
CA LYS A 35 27.09 8.23 5.89
C LYS A 35 26.12 7.35 5.12
N GLU A 36 26.61 6.49 4.22
CA GLU A 36 25.77 5.56 3.47
C GLU A 36 25.06 4.57 4.40
N ALA A 37 25.81 3.99 5.35
CA ALA A 37 25.22 3.11 6.35
C ALA A 37 24.16 3.83 7.21
N LEU A 38 24.46 5.05 7.67
CA LEU A 38 23.51 5.86 8.43
C LEU A 38 22.25 6.20 7.63
N ARG A 39 22.39 6.52 6.33
CA ARG A 39 21.26 6.75 5.45
C ARG A 39 20.36 5.51 5.35
N LYS A 40 20.93 4.33 5.08
CA LYS A 40 20.17 3.06 5.05
C LYS A 40 19.43 2.80 6.36
N MET A 41 20.08 3.07 7.49
CA MET A 41 19.46 2.95 8.81
C MET A 41 18.31 3.94 8.98
N ILE A 42 18.46 5.20 8.56
CA ILE A 42 17.40 6.21 8.63
C ILE A 42 16.20 5.81 7.76
N ASP A 43 16.44 5.32 6.54
CA ASP A 43 15.39 4.86 5.63
C ASP A 43 14.60 3.69 6.27
N THR A 44 15.32 2.70 6.83
CA THR A 44 14.69 1.57 7.55
C THR A 44 13.86 2.04 8.76
N LYS A 45 14.34 3.07 9.48
CA LYS A 45 13.61 3.63 10.62
C LYS A 45 12.32 4.31 10.19
N GLN A 46 12.32 4.98 9.04
CA GLN A 46 11.10 5.55 8.47
C GLN A 46 10.08 4.47 8.12
N GLU A 47 10.51 3.38 7.47
CA GLU A 47 9.64 2.25 7.15
C GLU A 47 9.01 1.63 8.41
N ASN A 48 9.78 1.48 9.49
CA ASN A 48 9.28 1.00 10.78
C ASN A 48 8.23 1.95 11.39
N ILE A 49 8.46 3.26 11.34
CA ILE A 49 7.52 4.28 11.84
C ILE A 49 6.20 4.17 11.09
N ASP A 50 6.24 4.09 9.76
CA ASP A 50 5.05 3.95 8.93
C ASP A 50 4.32 2.65 9.28
N ALA A 51 5.03 1.53 9.43
CA ALA A 51 4.44 0.25 9.82
C ALA A 51 3.76 0.30 11.19
N ILE A 52 4.40 0.92 12.20
CA ILE A 52 3.81 1.07 13.54
C ILE A 52 2.55 1.94 13.49
N GLN A 53 2.54 3.02 12.71
CA GLN A 53 1.35 3.86 12.53
C GLN A 53 0.18 3.05 11.93
N TRP A 54 0.46 2.17 10.96
CA TRP A 54 -0.55 1.28 10.39
C TRP A 54 -1.11 0.29 11.43
N LEU A 55 -0.25 -0.28 12.27
CA LEU A 55 -0.68 -1.17 13.37
C LEU A 55 -1.56 -0.43 14.37
N ILE A 56 -1.22 0.81 14.72
CA ILE A 56 -2.06 1.66 15.59
C ILE A 56 -3.43 1.90 14.95
N MET A 57 -3.50 2.18 13.64
CA MET A 57 -4.77 2.37 12.93
C MET A 57 -5.61 1.10 12.91
N ALA A 58 -4.99 -0.05 12.68
CA ALA A 58 -5.64 -1.36 12.71
C ALA A 58 -6.22 -1.67 14.11
N GLU A 59 -5.41 -1.53 15.16
CA GLU A 59 -5.81 -1.78 16.55
C GLU A 59 -6.88 -0.79 17.04
N ALA A 60 -6.83 0.46 16.58
CA ALA A 60 -7.85 1.45 16.89
C ALA A 60 -9.18 1.22 16.15
N ASN A 61 -9.27 0.17 15.31
CA ASN A 61 -10.38 -0.11 14.41
C ASN A 61 -10.75 1.13 13.55
N LYS A 62 -9.74 1.95 13.25
CA LYS A 62 -9.80 3.16 12.42
C LYS A 62 -9.45 2.87 10.96
N LEU A 63 -9.04 1.64 10.67
CA LEU A 63 -9.22 1.12 9.32
C LEU A 63 -10.72 1.04 9.11
N ASP A 64 -11.26 1.96 8.32
CA ASP A 64 -12.58 1.84 7.72
C ASP A 64 -12.56 0.58 6.83
N ILE A 65 -12.59 -0.59 7.47
CA ILE A 65 -13.13 -1.79 6.88
C ILE A 65 -14.64 -1.55 6.95
N VAL A 66 -15.13 -0.63 6.12
CA VAL A 66 -16.52 -0.59 5.72
C VAL A 66 -16.78 -1.98 5.19
N SER A 67 -17.30 -2.83 6.06
CA SER A 67 -17.93 -4.11 5.80
C SER A 67 -17.89 -4.45 4.31
N GLU A 68 -16.87 -5.19 3.88
CA GLU A 68 -16.92 -5.91 2.61
C GLU A 68 -17.91 -7.09 2.76
N LYS A 69 -19.15 -6.77 3.14
CA LYS A 69 -20.35 -7.33 2.52
C LYS A 69 -20.80 -6.37 1.43
N LYS A 70 -19.87 -5.86 0.61
CA LYS A 70 -20.20 -5.56 -0.77
C LYS A 70 -20.04 -6.89 -1.47
N GLU A 71 -21.15 -7.46 -1.91
CA GLU A 71 -21.14 -8.48 -2.96
C GLU A 71 -20.04 -8.11 -3.96
N GLN A 72 -19.15 -9.05 -4.27
CA GLN A 72 -18.29 -8.98 -5.44
C GLN A 72 -19.20 -8.84 -6.66
N THR A 73 -19.62 -7.62 -6.94
CA THR A 73 -20.07 -7.23 -8.27
C THR A 73 -18.79 -7.13 -9.07
N ASN A 74 -18.34 -8.28 -9.59
CA ASN A 74 -17.29 -8.35 -10.59
C ASN A 74 -17.51 -7.19 -11.57
N GLY A 75 -16.48 -6.39 -11.85
CA GLY A 75 -16.55 -5.34 -12.88
C GLY A 75 -17.01 -5.87 -14.26
N ALA A 76 -16.96 -7.19 -14.45
CA ALA A 76 -17.57 -7.90 -15.58
C ALA A 76 -19.10 -7.71 -15.68
N THR A 77 -19.83 -7.61 -14.56
CA THR A 77 -21.30 -7.52 -14.57
C THR A 77 -21.79 -6.13 -14.98
N GLN A 78 -21.00 -5.07 -14.73
CA GLN A 78 -21.31 -3.72 -15.24
C GLN A 78 -20.91 -3.55 -16.72
N LEU A 79 -19.84 -4.23 -17.17
CA LEU A 79 -19.45 -4.25 -18.59
C LEU A 79 -20.41 -5.06 -19.46
N ALA A 80 -21.09 -6.08 -18.89
CA ALA A 80 -22.06 -6.92 -19.60
C ALA A 80 -23.34 -6.18 -20.05
N LYS A 81 -23.57 -4.93 -19.62
CA LYS A 81 -24.73 -4.12 -20.05
C LYS A 81 -24.41 -3.14 -21.19
N GLY A 82 -23.14 -2.98 -21.57
CA GLY A 82 -22.72 -2.08 -22.66
C GLY A 82 -22.03 -2.84 -23.80
N LYS A 83 -22.18 -2.36 -25.04
CA LYS A 83 -21.36 -2.84 -26.16
C LYS A 83 -19.89 -2.68 -25.78
N CYS A 84 -19.12 -3.76 -25.76
CA CYS A 84 -17.70 -3.70 -25.43
C CYS A 84 -17.02 -2.68 -26.36
N PRO A 85 -16.15 -1.79 -25.85
CA PRO A 85 -15.53 -0.75 -26.67
C PRO A 85 -14.50 -1.30 -27.65
N PHE A 86 -13.92 -2.46 -27.36
CA PHE A 86 -12.96 -3.16 -28.22
C PHE A 86 -13.67 -4.05 -29.26
N SER A 87 -13.08 -4.20 -30.44
CA SER A 87 -13.54 -5.16 -31.45
C SER A 87 -13.06 -6.58 -31.13
N ALA A 88 -13.80 -7.60 -31.60
CA ALA A 88 -13.38 -9.01 -31.44
C ALA A 88 -11.99 -9.27 -32.05
N MET A 89 -11.70 -8.64 -33.19
CA MET A 89 -10.41 -8.77 -33.86
C MET A 89 -9.23 -8.27 -33.00
N GLU A 90 -9.40 -7.15 -32.29
CA GLU A 90 -8.35 -6.59 -31.42
C GLU A 90 -8.10 -7.47 -30.19
N LEU A 91 -9.17 -8.02 -29.61
CA LEU A 91 -9.08 -8.91 -28.47
C LEU A 91 -8.44 -10.25 -28.84
N ASN A 92 -8.77 -10.78 -30.03
CA ASN A 92 -8.15 -12.00 -30.57
C ASN A 92 -6.64 -11.83 -30.80
N LYS A 93 -6.19 -10.66 -31.27
CA LYS A 93 -4.75 -10.36 -31.41
C LYS A 93 -4.00 -10.34 -30.08
N MET A 94 -4.69 -10.05 -28.97
CA MET A 94 -4.13 -10.09 -27.62
C MET A 94 -4.32 -11.45 -26.94
N GLY A 95 -4.80 -12.47 -27.65
CA GLY A 95 -4.97 -13.84 -27.15
C GLY A 95 -6.31 -14.12 -26.46
N PHE A 96 -7.24 -13.16 -26.47
CA PHE A 96 -8.60 -13.37 -25.95
C PHE A 96 -9.49 -13.87 -27.09
N ASN A 97 -9.88 -15.15 -27.04
CA ASN A 97 -10.70 -15.77 -28.07
C ASN A 97 -12.19 -15.40 -27.86
N VAL A 98 -12.63 -14.32 -28.49
CA VAL A 98 -14.00 -13.78 -28.38
C VAL A 98 -14.60 -13.48 -29.75
N THR A 99 -15.91 -13.61 -29.85
CA THR A 99 -16.72 -13.33 -31.05
C THR A 99 -17.50 -12.03 -30.90
N ASP A 100 -17.87 -11.37 -32.01
CA ASP A 100 -18.63 -10.11 -31.95
C ASP A 100 -20.02 -10.28 -31.30
N GLU A 101 -20.62 -11.46 -31.41
CA GLU A 101 -21.85 -11.83 -30.71
C GLU A 101 -21.68 -11.78 -29.18
N GLN A 102 -20.55 -12.26 -28.67
CA GLN A 102 -20.20 -12.20 -27.24
C GLN A 102 -19.90 -10.77 -26.76
N LEU A 103 -19.62 -9.84 -27.68
CA LEU A 103 -19.43 -8.41 -27.38
C LEU A 103 -20.72 -7.59 -27.53
N GLY A 104 -21.86 -8.25 -27.80
CA GLY A 104 -23.16 -7.59 -27.99
C GLY A 104 -23.24 -6.76 -29.28
N ARG A 105 -22.35 -7.06 -30.25
CA ARG A 105 -22.34 -6.44 -31.58
C ARG A 105 -22.99 -7.43 -32.55
N LYS A 106 -24.27 -7.24 -32.84
CA LYS A 106 -24.95 -7.92 -33.96
C LYS A 106 -24.43 -7.40 -35.29
#